data_AF-A0A951LBN1-F1
#
_entry.id   AF-A0A951LBN1-F1
#
_cell.length_a   1.000
_cell.length_b   1.000
_cell.length_c   1.000
_cell.angle_alpha   90.00
_cell.angle_beta   90.00
_cell.angle_gamma   90.00
#
_symmetry.space_group_name_H-M   'P 1'
#
loop_
_entity.id
_entity.type
_entity.pdbx_description
1 polymer ?
#
loop_
_entity_poly.entity_id
_entity_poly.type
_entity_poly.pdbx_seq_one_letter_code
_entity_poly.pdbx_strand_id
1 'polypeptide(L)'
;MEDAIPAAVAAPITTALVSRINRREGEIRAAGKSMLMLAKEQGEDLIELKRLTPHGGFEDAVMAAGLSCRQARRYMTVAKTVVDGRFDLYASISAFIGEPTQAERAKARPAITREDAEYALKINALVERGATEGEREAAQSKLDNLAQQFGRTPDQLTKEAEKLCPYQQQSAHESSQRTEVFAKLRTKTKDELLELIWTLLQRNSKQR
;
A
#
# COMPACT_ATOMS: atom_id res chain seq x y z
N MET A 1 -59.26 -36.83 14.98
CA MET A 1 -58.06 -36.97 15.81
C MET A 1 -57.14 -35.83 15.44
N GLU A 2 -57.39 -34.66 16.02
CA GLU A 2 -56.51 -33.49 15.97
C GLU A 2 -56.11 -33.23 17.41
N ASP A 3 -54.90 -33.63 17.78
CA ASP A 3 -54.35 -33.36 19.11
C ASP A 3 -53.98 -31.88 19.19
N ALA A 4 -54.87 -31.11 19.81
CA ALA A 4 -54.63 -29.73 20.18
C ALA A 4 -53.54 -29.69 21.27
N ILE A 5 -52.35 -29.20 20.89
CA ILE A 5 -51.27 -28.92 21.83
C ILE A 5 -51.74 -27.80 22.77
N PRO A 6 -51.69 -27.98 24.11
CA PRO A 6 -52.26 -27.02 25.05
C PRO A 6 -51.50 -25.70 25.04
N ALA A 7 -52.21 -24.62 24.72
CA ALA A 7 -51.73 -23.23 24.64
C ALA A 7 -51.12 -22.67 25.95
N ALA A 8 -51.21 -23.40 27.06
CA ALA A 8 -50.77 -22.94 28.38
C ALA A 8 -49.24 -23.02 28.61
N VAL A 9 -48.49 -23.78 27.79
CA VAL A 9 -47.02 -23.94 27.98
C VAL A 9 -46.21 -22.94 27.13
N ALA A 10 -46.82 -22.31 26.12
CA ALA A 10 -46.12 -21.41 25.20
C ALA A 10 -45.90 -19.99 25.77
N ALA A 11 -46.81 -19.48 26.61
CA ALA A 11 -46.79 -18.09 27.08
C ALA A 11 -45.60 -17.68 27.96
N PRO A 12 -45.13 -18.46 28.97
CA PRO A 12 -44.05 -18.00 29.87
C PRO A 12 -42.66 -18.06 29.23
N ILE A 13 -42.46 -18.98 28.26
CA ILE A 13 -41.18 -19.14 27.56
C ILE A 13 -40.91 -17.95 26.64
N THR A 14 -41.96 -17.43 25.98
CA THR A 14 -41.86 -16.26 25.11
C THR A 14 -41.57 -14.97 25.88
N THR A 15 -42.17 -14.74 27.05
CA THR A 15 -41.93 -13.52 27.85
C THR A 15 -40.53 -13.48 28.44
N ALA A 16 -40.01 -14.60 28.94
CA ALA A 16 -38.63 -14.67 29.44
C ALA A 16 -37.60 -14.46 28.32
N LEU A 17 -37.86 -15.00 27.13
CA LEU A 17 -37.01 -14.79 25.96
C LEU A 17 -37.02 -13.34 25.50
N VAL A 18 -38.19 -12.71 25.40
CA VAL A 18 -38.35 -11.30 25.02
C VAL A 18 -37.65 -10.37 26.02
N SER A 19 -37.80 -10.60 27.33
CA SER A 19 -37.09 -9.83 28.36
C SER A 19 -35.56 -9.94 28.26
N ARG A 20 -35.06 -11.14 27.93
CA ARG A 20 -33.62 -11.37 27.73
C ARG A 20 -33.10 -10.70 26.45
N ILE A 21 -33.89 -10.70 25.37
CA ILE A 21 -33.58 -9.98 24.13
C ILE A 21 -33.53 -8.48 24.41
N ASN A 22 -34.56 -7.92 25.06
CA ASN A 22 -34.62 -6.49 25.38
C ASN A 22 -33.49 -6.06 26.32
N ARG A 23 -33.11 -6.90 27.29
CA ARG A 23 -31.94 -6.64 28.15
C ARG A 23 -30.64 -6.63 27.37
N ARG A 24 -30.41 -7.64 26.52
CA ARG A 24 -29.22 -7.70 25.65
C ARG A 24 -29.17 -6.53 24.68
N GLU A 25 -30.31 -6.15 24.13
CA GLU A 25 -30.46 -4.96 23.28
C GLU A 25 -30.15 -3.66 24.04
N GLY A 26 -30.56 -3.57 25.32
CA GLY A 26 -30.18 -2.47 26.21
C GLY A 26 -28.68 -2.46 26.53
N GLU A 27 -28.07 -3.63 26.79
CA GLU A 27 -26.63 -3.80 26.97
C GLU A 27 -25.86 -3.46 25.68
N ILE A 28 -26.38 -3.83 24.51
CA ILE A 28 -25.82 -3.49 23.18
C ILE A 28 -25.95 -1.98 22.92
N ARG A 29 -27.06 -1.34 23.28
CA ARG A 29 -27.21 0.13 23.18
C ARG A 29 -26.40 0.89 24.21
N ALA A 30 -26.16 0.33 25.39
CA ALA A 30 -25.34 0.94 26.44
C ALA A 30 -23.85 0.79 26.13
N ALA A 31 -23.40 -0.39 25.68
CA ALA A 31 -22.08 -0.59 25.08
C ALA A 31 -21.95 0.19 23.76
N GLY A 32 -23.07 0.43 23.10
CA GLY A 32 -23.26 1.27 21.92
C GLY A 32 -23.57 2.74 22.22
N LYS A 33 -23.41 3.24 23.46
CA LYS A 33 -23.08 4.66 23.67
C LYS A 33 -21.77 4.84 22.92
N SER A 34 -21.93 5.30 21.69
CA SER A 34 -21.12 4.76 20.59
C SER A 34 -19.64 4.94 20.87
N MET A 35 -18.85 3.95 20.47
CA MET A 35 -17.40 4.09 20.37
C MET A 35 -17.01 5.42 19.69
N LEU A 36 -17.86 5.94 18.80
CA LEU A 36 -17.72 7.25 18.18
C LEU A 36 -17.95 8.45 19.14
N MET A 37 -18.92 8.40 20.06
CA MET A 37 -19.12 9.41 21.10
C MET A 37 -17.90 9.48 22.03
N LEU A 38 -17.42 8.32 22.50
CA LEU A 38 -16.23 8.26 23.35
C LEU A 38 -14.98 8.73 22.58
N ALA A 39 -14.85 8.34 21.32
CA ALA A 39 -13.79 8.83 20.45
C ALA A 39 -13.89 10.33 20.17
N LYS A 40 -15.11 10.90 20.15
CA LYS A 40 -15.35 12.33 20.02
C LYS A 40 -14.89 13.07 21.27
N GLU A 41 -15.38 12.67 22.44
CA GLU A 41 -14.99 13.25 23.74
C GLU A 41 -13.46 13.19 23.92
N GLN A 42 -12.87 12.00 23.71
CA GLN A 42 -11.42 11.85 23.78
C GLN A 42 -10.67 12.66 22.70
N GLY A 43 -11.29 12.88 21.54
CA GLY A 43 -10.77 13.75 20.50
C GLY A 43 -10.80 15.23 20.88
N GLU A 44 -11.81 15.69 21.61
CA GLU A 44 -11.92 17.05 22.16
C GLU A 44 -10.84 17.28 23.22
N ASP A 45 -10.64 16.33 24.15
CA ASP A 45 -9.57 16.36 25.16
C ASP A 45 -8.18 16.44 24.50
N LEU A 46 -7.94 15.68 23.43
CA LEU A 46 -6.68 15.70 22.68
C LEU A 46 -6.46 17.04 21.94
N ILE A 47 -7.52 17.70 21.49
CA ILE A 47 -7.43 19.04 20.89
C ILE A 47 -7.07 20.08 21.95
N GLU A 48 -7.63 19.98 23.15
CA GLU A 48 -7.28 20.84 24.27
C GLU A 48 -5.83 20.60 24.73
N LEU A 49 -5.43 19.33 24.91
CA LEU A 49 -4.06 18.96 25.24
C LEU A 49 -3.05 19.53 24.23
N LYS A 50 -3.39 19.50 22.94
CA LYS A 50 -2.54 20.09 21.89
C LYS A 50 -2.42 21.61 21.99
N ARG A 51 -3.42 22.32 22.51
CA ARG A 51 -3.36 23.77 22.74
C ARG A 51 -2.53 24.13 23.96
N LEU A 52 -2.55 23.29 24.99
CA LEU A 52 -1.84 23.50 26.25
C LEU A 52 -0.37 23.08 26.20
N THR A 53 0.01 22.23 25.25
CA THR A 53 1.38 21.74 25.10
C THR A 53 2.25 22.68 24.26
N PRO A 54 3.54 22.85 24.62
CA PRO A 54 4.48 23.61 23.80
C PRO A 54 4.75 22.91 22.46
N HIS A 55 5.24 23.66 21.46
CA HIS A 55 5.59 23.10 20.15
C HIS A 55 6.54 21.89 20.30
N GLY A 56 6.12 20.75 19.76
CA GLY A 56 6.86 19.48 19.80
C GLY A 56 6.52 18.57 20.99
N GLY A 57 5.91 19.06 22.07
CA GLY A 57 5.63 18.26 23.27
C GLY A 57 4.34 17.41 23.21
N PHE A 58 3.53 17.56 22.16
CA PHE A 58 2.25 16.86 22.05
C PHE A 58 2.42 15.33 21.87
N GLU A 59 3.42 14.88 21.11
CA GLU A 59 3.60 13.45 20.85
C GLU A 59 4.01 12.69 22.12
N ASP A 60 4.90 13.27 22.92
CA ASP A 60 5.31 12.70 24.22
C ASP A 60 4.12 12.61 25.19
N ALA A 61 3.28 13.64 25.23
CA ALA A 61 2.07 13.64 26.06
C ALA A 61 1.05 12.58 25.63
N VAL A 62 0.88 12.37 24.32
CA VAL A 62 0.00 11.32 23.77
C VAL A 62 0.53 9.92 24.12
N MET A 63 1.84 9.70 23.98
CA MET A 63 2.47 8.43 24.32
C MET A 63 2.42 8.14 25.82
N ALA A 64 2.59 9.16 26.67
CA ALA A 64 2.43 9.06 28.12
C ALA A 64 1.00 8.69 28.53
N ALA A 65 0.00 9.09 27.74
CA ALA A 65 -1.40 8.69 27.92
C ALA A 65 -1.71 7.28 27.38
N GLY A 66 -0.72 6.52 26.90
CA GLY A 66 -0.89 5.15 26.41
C GLY A 66 -1.55 5.04 25.03
N LEU A 67 -1.60 6.14 24.27
CA LEU A 67 -2.18 6.18 22.93
C LEU A 67 -1.07 6.26 21.87
N SER A 68 -1.30 5.64 20.71
CA SER A 68 -0.46 5.94 19.54
C SER A 68 -0.84 7.28 18.92
N CYS A 69 0.15 8.00 18.36
CA CYS A 69 -0.10 9.25 17.62
C CYS A 69 -1.12 9.05 16.48
N ARG A 70 -1.18 7.86 15.88
CA ARG A 70 -2.16 7.51 14.85
C ARG A 70 -3.58 7.44 15.42
N GLN A 71 -3.79 6.80 16.57
CA GLN A 71 -5.10 6.75 17.23
C GLN A 71 -5.54 8.14 17.68
N ALA A 72 -4.65 8.92 18.28
CA ALA A 72 -4.95 10.29 18.70
C ALA A 72 -5.45 11.17 17.54
N ARG A 73 -4.77 11.11 16.37
CA ARG A 73 -5.22 11.82 15.16
C ARG A 73 -6.61 11.39 14.69
N ARG A 74 -6.95 10.10 14.81
CA ARG A 74 -8.28 9.59 14.43
C ARG A 74 -9.36 10.15 15.35
N TYR A 75 -9.15 10.13 16.66
CA TYR A 75 -10.09 10.70 17.64
C TYR A 75 -10.27 12.21 17.44
N MET A 76 -9.18 12.96 17.27
CA MET A 76 -9.26 14.39 16.95
C MET A 76 -9.99 14.66 15.63
N THR A 77 -9.88 13.76 14.65
CA THR A 77 -10.61 13.87 13.37
C THR A 77 -12.10 13.67 13.60
N VAL A 78 -12.49 12.66 14.39
CA VAL A 78 -13.89 12.44 14.80
C VAL A 78 -14.45 13.68 15.49
N ALA A 79 -13.75 14.22 16.49
CA ALA A 79 -14.16 15.44 17.21
C ALA A 79 -14.41 16.64 16.27
N LYS A 80 -13.55 16.83 15.26
CA LYS A 80 -13.69 17.95 14.30
C LYS A 80 -14.79 17.75 13.27
N THR A 81 -15.14 16.50 12.97
CA THR A 81 -16.08 16.16 11.88
C THR A 81 -17.50 15.95 12.40
N VAL A 82 -17.69 15.59 13.67
CA VAL A 82 -19.02 15.48 14.28
C VAL A 82 -19.56 16.87 14.62
N VAL A 83 -20.36 17.42 13.69
CA VAL A 83 -21.22 18.57 13.94
C VAL A 83 -22.62 18.06 14.27
N ASP A 84 -23.13 18.38 15.45
CA ASP A 84 -24.53 18.22 15.86
C ASP A 84 -25.12 16.78 15.94
N GLY A 85 -24.30 15.78 16.29
CA GLY A 85 -24.81 14.48 16.75
C GLY A 85 -25.52 13.62 15.69
N ARG A 86 -25.43 13.99 14.41
CA ARG A 86 -25.92 13.18 13.29
C ARG A 86 -24.82 12.26 12.79
N PHE A 87 -24.70 11.09 13.41
CA PHE A 87 -23.86 10.03 12.88
C PHE A 87 -24.45 8.67 13.19
N ASP A 88 -24.07 7.67 12.41
CA ASP A 88 -24.45 6.29 12.64
C ASP A 88 -23.72 5.77 13.88
N LEU A 89 -24.48 5.58 14.97
CA LEU A 89 -24.00 5.08 16.25
C LEU A 89 -23.39 3.67 16.15
N TYR A 90 -23.68 2.95 15.06
CA TYR A 90 -23.20 1.60 14.80
C TYR A 90 -22.01 1.55 13.84
N ALA A 91 -21.59 2.69 13.27
CA ALA A 91 -20.42 2.75 12.40
C ALA A 91 -19.12 2.67 13.20
N SER A 92 -18.17 1.88 12.69
CA SER A 92 -16.79 1.88 13.22
C SER A 92 -16.11 3.23 12.94
N ILE A 93 -15.11 3.59 13.74
CA ILE A 93 -14.31 4.82 13.54
C ILE A 93 -13.68 4.87 12.14
N SER A 94 -13.21 3.73 11.61
CA SER A 94 -12.66 3.68 10.24
C SER A 94 -13.73 3.97 9.19
N ALA A 95 -14.92 3.39 9.33
CA ALA A 95 -16.04 3.64 8.42
C ALA A 95 -16.50 5.11 8.49
N PHE A 96 -16.53 5.70 9.69
CA PHE A 96 -16.93 7.10 9.88
C PHE A 96 -15.93 8.09 9.28
N ILE A 97 -14.62 7.84 9.43
CA ILE A 97 -13.57 8.69 8.84
C ILE A 97 -13.44 8.45 7.32
N GLY A 98 -14.12 7.44 6.76
CA GLY A 98 -13.98 7.06 5.36
C GLY A 98 -12.64 6.39 5.04
N GLU A 99 -12.00 5.76 6.03
CA GLU A 99 -10.80 4.97 5.77
C GLU A 99 -11.18 3.71 5.00
N PRO A 100 -10.50 3.40 3.87
CA PRO A 100 -10.81 2.21 3.09
C PRO A 100 -10.63 0.98 3.98
N THR A 101 -11.65 0.13 3.99
CA THR A 101 -11.63 -1.15 4.69
C THR A 101 -10.51 -2.03 4.15
N GLN A 102 -10.04 -3.00 4.94
CA GLN A 102 -9.00 -3.93 4.49
C GLN A 102 -9.40 -4.69 3.20
N ALA A 103 -10.70 -4.95 3.02
CA ALA A 103 -11.27 -5.54 1.83
C ALA A 103 -11.25 -4.58 0.61
N GLU A 104 -11.53 -3.29 0.81
CA GLU A 104 -11.44 -2.28 -0.26
C GLU A 104 -9.99 -2.01 -0.67
N ARG A 105 -9.07 -1.99 0.29
CA ARG A 105 -7.61 -1.89 0.01
C ARG A 105 -7.12 -3.08 -0.83
N ALA A 106 -7.72 -4.25 -0.67
CA ALA A 106 -7.40 -5.42 -1.49
C ALA A 106 -8.00 -5.34 -2.92
N LYS A 107 -9.17 -4.72 -3.08
CA LYS A 107 -9.88 -4.57 -4.37
C LYS A 107 -9.40 -3.39 -5.22
N ALA A 108 -8.85 -2.34 -4.60
CA ALA A 108 -8.32 -1.16 -5.27
C ALA A 108 -6.82 -1.29 -5.62
N ARG A 109 -6.32 -2.51 -5.86
CA ARG A 109 -4.94 -2.67 -6.33
C ARG A 109 -4.90 -2.22 -7.79
N PRO A 110 -4.17 -1.13 -8.13
CA PRO A 110 -4.10 -0.65 -9.49
C PRO A 110 -3.51 -1.73 -10.40
N ALA A 111 -3.99 -1.82 -11.63
CA ALA A 111 -3.31 -2.63 -12.65
C ALA A 111 -1.94 -2.01 -12.94
N ILE A 112 -0.92 -2.84 -13.13
CA ILE A 112 0.42 -2.37 -13.50
C ILE A 112 0.32 -1.69 -14.86
N THR A 113 0.65 -0.40 -14.91
CA THR A 113 0.70 0.34 -16.16
C THR A 113 2.02 0.08 -16.88
N ARG A 114 2.12 0.49 -18.14
CA ARG A 114 3.38 0.40 -18.88
C ARG A 114 4.49 1.23 -18.23
N GLU A 115 4.18 2.40 -17.70
CA GLU A 115 5.14 3.27 -17.04
C GLU A 115 5.69 2.61 -15.76
N ASP A 116 4.81 1.97 -14.98
CA ASP A 116 5.19 1.21 -13.78
C ASP A 116 6.09 0.02 -14.14
N ALA A 117 5.78 -0.69 -15.24
CA ALA A 117 6.59 -1.78 -15.74
C ALA A 117 8.00 -1.33 -16.16
N GLU A 118 8.10 -0.22 -16.91
CA GLU A 118 9.40 0.34 -17.28
C GLU A 118 10.22 0.80 -16.07
N TYR A 119 9.55 1.36 -15.05
CA TYR A 119 10.18 1.76 -13.81
C TYR A 119 10.67 0.55 -12.99
N ALA A 120 9.86 -0.50 -12.89
CA ALA A 120 10.24 -1.75 -12.22
C ALA A 120 11.47 -2.41 -12.88
N LEU A 121 11.52 -2.46 -14.21
CA LEU A 121 12.67 -3.00 -14.95
C LEU A 121 13.94 -2.17 -14.73
N LYS A 122 13.82 -0.83 -14.70
CA LYS A 122 14.96 0.06 -14.39
C LYS A 122 15.50 -0.15 -12.98
N ILE A 123 14.62 -0.28 -11.98
CA ILE A 123 15.06 -0.55 -10.61
C ILE A 123 15.68 -1.94 -10.51
N ASN A 124 15.09 -2.95 -11.13
CA ASN A 124 15.66 -4.30 -11.12
C ASN A 124 17.05 -4.34 -11.75
N ALA A 125 17.28 -3.59 -12.83
CA ALA A 125 18.61 -3.45 -13.41
C ALA A 125 19.62 -2.79 -12.46
N LEU A 126 19.18 -1.86 -11.59
CA LEU A 126 20.02 -1.26 -10.55
C LEU A 126 20.31 -2.20 -9.39
N VAL A 127 19.38 -3.10 -9.05
CA VAL A 127 19.63 -4.21 -8.10
C VAL A 127 20.74 -5.11 -8.62
N GLU A 128 20.66 -5.50 -9.90
CA GLU A 128 21.62 -6.41 -10.52
C GLU A 128 22.99 -5.76 -10.80
N ARG A 129 23.00 -4.49 -11.22
CA ARG A 129 24.19 -3.81 -11.76
C ARG A 129 24.70 -2.64 -10.90
N GLY A 130 24.12 -2.40 -9.72
CA GLY A 130 24.53 -1.32 -8.84
C GLY A 130 26.04 -1.34 -8.55
N ALA A 131 26.67 -0.16 -8.52
CA ALA A 131 28.12 -0.03 -8.42
C ALA A 131 28.62 -0.28 -6.99
N THR A 132 27.76 -0.04 -6.00
CA THR A 132 28.04 -0.29 -4.59
C THR A 132 26.94 -1.15 -3.94
N GLU A 133 27.27 -1.81 -2.83
CA GLU A 133 26.32 -2.64 -2.08
C GLU A 133 25.13 -1.84 -1.56
N GLY A 134 25.38 -0.63 -1.02
CA GLY A 134 24.31 0.26 -0.55
C GLY A 134 23.37 0.74 -1.66
N GLU A 135 23.84 0.89 -2.90
CA GLU A 135 22.97 1.19 -4.05
C GLU A 135 22.07 0.01 -4.41
N ARG A 136 22.59 -1.22 -4.32
CA ARG A 136 21.81 -2.44 -4.59
C ARG A 136 20.74 -2.65 -3.53
N GLU A 137 21.07 -2.45 -2.26
CA GLU A 137 20.10 -2.54 -1.15
C GLU A 137 19.02 -1.46 -1.26
N ALA A 138 19.39 -0.22 -1.61
CA ALA A 138 18.44 0.86 -1.83
C ALA A 138 17.53 0.60 -3.04
N ALA A 139 18.07 0.02 -4.11
CA ALA A 139 17.29 -0.40 -5.27
C ALA A 139 16.35 -1.57 -4.92
N GLN A 140 16.82 -2.54 -4.14
CA GLN A 140 16.01 -3.68 -3.68
C GLN A 140 14.85 -3.19 -2.82
N SER A 141 15.12 -2.30 -1.87
CA SER A 141 14.10 -1.69 -1.03
C SER A 141 13.04 -0.93 -1.85
N LYS A 142 13.46 -0.24 -2.91
CA LYS A 142 12.53 0.43 -3.85
C LYS A 142 11.68 -0.57 -4.63
N LEU A 143 12.28 -1.67 -5.08
CA LEU A 143 11.58 -2.73 -5.81
C LEU A 143 10.57 -3.44 -4.91
N ASP A 144 10.94 -3.71 -3.65
CA ASP A 144 10.07 -4.31 -2.64
C ASP A 144 8.86 -3.41 -2.35
N ASN A 145 9.10 -2.11 -2.13
CA ASN A 145 8.03 -1.13 -1.91
C ASN A 145 7.09 -1.04 -3.11
N LEU A 146 7.63 -1.02 -4.33
CA LEU A 146 6.84 -1.00 -5.55
C LEU A 146 6.00 -2.27 -5.68
N ALA A 147 6.58 -3.45 -5.44
CA ALA A 147 5.88 -4.73 -5.48
C ALA A 147 4.76 -4.79 -4.43
N GLN A 148 4.98 -4.27 -3.23
CA GLN A 148 3.96 -4.18 -2.18
C GLN A 148 2.75 -3.31 -2.58
N GLN A 149 2.95 -2.22 -3.33
CA GLN A 149 1.85 -1.38 -3.82
C GLN A 149 0.89 -2.15 -4.73
N PHE A 150 1.43 -3.05 -5.55
CA PHE A 150 0.66 -3.95 -6.40
C PHE A 150 0.29 -5.28 -5.71
N GLY A 151 0.75 -5.47 -4.48
CA GLY A 151 0.57 -6.68 -3.69
C GLY A 151 1.14 -7.93 -4.36
N ARG A 152 2.31 -7.79 -4.97
CA ARG A 152 3.11 -8.83 -5.61
C ARG A 152 4.46 -8.96 -4.90
N THR A 153 5.20 -10.02 -5.22
CA THR A 153 6.62 -10.08 -4.91
C THR A 153 7.44 -9.35 -5.98
N PRO A 154 8.68 -8.91 -5.68
CA PRO A 154 9.59 -8.32 -6.66
C PRO A 154 9.71 -9.15 -7.95
N ASP A 155 9.92 -10.45 -7.82
CA ASP A 155 10.07 -11.38 -8.96
C ASP A 155 8.80 -11.50 -9.80
N GLN A 156 7.63 -11.41 -9.17
CA GLN A 156 6.35 -11.45 -9.88
C GLN A 156 6.14 -10.14 -10.65
N LEU A 157 6.50 -9.01 -10.03
CA LEU A 157 6.42 -7.69 -10.65
C LEU A 157 7.34 -7.59 -11.87
N THR A 158 8.58 -8.06 -11.77
CA THR A 158 9.55 -8.02 -12.88
C THR A 158 9.12 -8.90 -14.04
N LYS A 159 8.67 -10.14 -13.79
CA LYS A 159 8.14 -11.03 -14.84
C LYS A 159 6.91 -10.48 -15.55
N GLU A 160 6.05 -9.75 -14.83
CA GLU A 160 4.89 -9.10 -15.42
C GLU A 160 5.28 -7.86 -16.22
N ALA A 161 6.25 -7.09 -15.71
CA ALA A 161 6.83 -5.94 -16.40
C ALA A 161 7.53 -6.33 -17.71
N GLU A 162 8.27 -7.44 -17.75
CA GLU A 162 8.91 -7.97 -18.96
C GLU A 162 7.90 -8.30 -20.06
N LYS A 163 6.74 -8.84 -19.68
CA LYS A 163 5.65 -9.13 -20.64
C LYS A 163 5.03 -7.87 -21.23
N LEU A 164 4.96 -6.79 -20.43
CA LEU A 164 4.39 -5.51 -20.85
C LEU A 164 5.38 -4.66 -21.65
N CYS A 165 6.69 -4.86 -21.47
CA CYS A 165 7.75 -4.06 -22.11
C CYS A 165 8.81 -4.91 -22.84
N PRO A 166 8.45 -5.64 -23.92
CA PRO A 166 9.38 -6.51 -24.63
C PRO A 166 10.55 -5.77 -25.32
N TYR A 167 10.39 -4.48 -25.63
CA TYR A 167 11.38 -3.70 -26.39
C TYR A 167 12.66 -3.37 -25.59
N GLN A 168 12.60 -3.29 -24.25
CA GLN A 168 13.78 -2.96 -23.44
C GLN A 168 14.82 -4.10 -23.44
N GLN A 169 14.40 -5.36 -23.61
CA GLN A 169 15.31 -6.50 -23.70
C GLN A 169 16.23 -6.44 -24.94
N GLN A 170 15.77 -5.86 -26.06
CA GLN A 170 16.59 -5.69 -27.28
C GLN A 170 17.70 -4.64 -27.06
N SER A 171 17.35 -3.51 -26.44
CA SER A 171 18.31 -2.42 -26.18
C SER A 171 19.45 -2.79 -25.23
N ALA A 172 19.18 -3.66 -24.23
CA ALA A 172 20.20 -4.16 -23.31
C ALA A 172 21.18 -5.12 -24.00
N HIS A 173 20.70 -5.98 -24.89
CA HIS A 173 21.53 -6.91 -25.65
C HIS A 173 22.39 -6.19 -26.70
N GLU A 174 21.84 -5.18 -27.37
CA GLU A 174 22.59 -4.31 -28.30
C GLU A 174 23.66 -3.47 -27.58
N SER A 175 23.35 -2.99 -26.37
CA SER A 175 24.31 -2.24 -25.56
C SER A 175 25.49 -3.11 -25.12
N SER A 176 25.24 -4.34 -24.67
CA SER A 176 26.30 -5.31 -24.33
C SER A 176 27.18 -5.68 -25.54
N GLN A 177 26.57 -5.88 -26.72
CA GLN A 177 27.33 -6.12 -27.96
C GLN A 177 28.18 -4.91 -28.36
N ARG A 178 27.66 -3.69 -28.19
CA ARG A 178 28.43 -2.46 -28.44
C ARG A 178 29.62 -2.34 -27.50
N THR A 179 29.46 -2.56 -26.19
CA THR A 179 30.57 -2.49 -25.25
C THR A 179 31.65 -3.53 -25.53
N GLU A 180 31.28 -4.76 -25.90
CA GLU A 180 32.24 -5.79 -26.31
C GLU A 180 33.00 -5.42 -27.59
N VAL A 181 32.31 -4.87 -28.59
CA VAL A 181 32.94 -4.38 -29.82
C VAL A 181 33.90 -3.24 -29.52
N PHE A 182 33.49 -2.25 -28.70
CA PHE A 182 34.36 -1.14 -28.31
C PHE A 182 35.55 -1.59 -27.46
N ALA A 183 35.39 -2.59 -26.60
CA ALA A 183 36.51 -3.17 -25.84
C ALA A 183 37.56 -3.80 -26.76
N LYS A 184 37.11 -4.57 -27.77
CA LYS A 184 38.00 -5.16 -28.79
C LYS A 184 38.65 -4.11 -29.69
N LEU A 185 38.01 -2.96 -29.91
CA LEU A 185 38.58 -1.85 -30.68
C LEU A 185 39.61 -1.05 -29.87
N ARG A 186 39.43 -0.93 -28.55
CA ARG A 186 40.38 -0.22 -27.66
C ARG A 186 41.73 -0.90 -27.53
N THR A 187 41.79 -2.22 -27.72
CA THR A 187 43.03 -2.99 -27.68
C THR A 187 43.84 -2.91 -28.97
N LYS A 188 43.30 -2.28 -30.02
CA LYS A 188 43.96 -2.16 -31.33
C LYS A 188 44.82 -0.91 -31.40
N THR A 189 45.96 -1.03 -32.09
CA THR A 189 46.80 0.12 -32.44
C THR A 189 46.13 0.97 -33.52
N LYS A 190 46.62 2.20 -33.69
CA LYS A 190 46.08 3.15 -34.70
C LYS A 190 46.12 2.55 -36.11
N ASP A 191 47.21 1.86 -36.46
CA ASP A 191 47.38 1.28 -37.79
C ASP A 191 46.42 0.10 -38.02
N GLU A 192 46.19 -0.73 -37.01
CA GLU A 192 45.19 -1.80 -37.08
C GLU A 192 43.76 -1.28 -37.22
N LEU A 193 43.44 -0.14 -36.59
CA LEU A 193 42.12 0.49 -36.71
C LEU A 193 41.93 1.08 -38.11
N LEU A 194 42.97 1.70 -38.67
CA LEU A 194 42.94 2.23 -40.04
C LEU A 194 42.76 1.12 -41.08
N GLU A 195 43.45 0.00 -40.93
CA GLU A 195 43.28 -1.19 -41.78
C GLU A 195 41.85 -1.76 -41.69
N LEU A 196 41.30 -1.84 -40.47
CA LEU A 196 39.92 -2.31 -40.27
C LEU A 196 38.88 -1.39 -40.93
N ILE A 197 39.06 -0.08 -40.80
CA ILE A 197 38.20 0.93 -41.45
C ILE A 197 38.32 0.81 -42.97
N TRP A 198 39.55 0.66 -43.49
CA TRP A 198 39.80 0.51 -44.91
C TRP A 198 39.16 -0.76 -45.49
N THR A 199 39.27 -1.90 -44.80
CA THR A 199 38.62 -3.15 -45.23
C THR A 199 37.09 -3.04 -45.23
N LEU A 200 36.50 -2.37 -44.23
CA LEU A 200 35.05 -2.13 -44.17
C LEU A 200 34.57 -1.23 -45.32
N LEU A 201 35.33 -0.18 -45.65
CA LEU A 201 35.03 0.71 -46.77
C LEU A 201 35.10 -0.04 -48.11
N GLN A 202 36.11 -0.88 -48.32
CA GLN A 202 36.22 -1.72 -49.54
C GLN A 202 35.11 -2.77 -49.65
N ARG A 203 34.64 -3.30 -48.51
CA ARG A 203 33.56 -4.29 -48.50
C ARG A 203 32.21 -3.65 -48.87
N ASN A 204 31.97 -2.43 -48.38
CA ASN A 204 30.76 -1.67 -48.71
C ASN A 204 30.78 -1.08 -50.13
N SER A 205 31.95 -0.81 -50.71
CA SER A 205 32.05 -0.33 -52.09
C SER A 205 31.81 -1.44 -53.13
N LYS A 206 32.07 -2.71 -52.80
CA LYS A 206 31.78 -3.87 -53.66
C LYS A 206 30.33 -4.36 -53.61
N GLN A 207 29.53 -3.88 -52.67
CA GLN A 207 28.12 -4.23 -52.52
C GLN A 207 27.17 -3.21 -53.19
N ARG A 208 27.71 -2.15 -53.79
CA ARG A 208 27.00 -1.22 -54.68
C ARG A 208 27.37 -1.52 -56.12
#